data_AF-A0A520ZLR5-F1
#
_entry.id   AF-A0A520ZLR5-F1
#
_cell.length_a   1.000
_cell.length_b   1.000
_cell.length_c   1.000
_cell.angle_alpha   90.00
_cell.angle_beta   90.00
_cell.angle_gamma   90.00
#
_symmetry.space_group_name_H-M   'P 1'
#
loop_
_entity.id
_entity.type
_entity.pdbx_description
1 polymer ?
#
loop_
_entity_poly.entity_id
_entity_poly.type
_entity_poly.pdbx_seq_one_letter_code
_entity_poly.pdbx_strand_id
1 'polypeptide(L)' 'MERMLANQAVASGRDADAIRAGYARGTSLGTWVTADDVADTVMWLASDAAAKISGQAIAIDGHTETNSA' A
#
# COMPACT_ATOMS: atom_id res chain seq x y z
N MET A 1 6.67 -7.74 -2.39
CA MET A 1 6.68 -7.47 -0.94
C MET A 1 7.52 -8.46 -0.15
N GLU A 2 7.24 -9.76 -0.17
CA GLU A 2 7.98 -10.80 0.57
C GLU A 2 9.51 -10.68 0.51
N ARG A 3 10.09 -10.60 -0.69
CA ARG A 3 11.54 -10.45 -0.87
C ARG A 3 12.12 -9.20 -0.20
N MET A 4 11.37 -8.10 -0.21
CA MET A 4 11.79 -6.83 0.37
C MET A 4 11.75 -6.89 1.91
N LEU A 5 10.69 -7.48 2.48
CA LEU A 5 10.60 -7.73 3.92
C LEU A 5 11.73 -8.65 4.41
N ALA A 6 12.01 -9.74 3.68
CA ALA A 6 13.11 -10.66 4.01
C ALA A 6 14.48 -9.97 3.97
N ASN A 7 14.75 -9.19 2.92
CA ASN A 7 16.01 -8.46 2.80
C ASN A 7 16.18 -7.42 3.92
N GLN A 8 15.12 -6.72 4.30
CA GLN A 8 15.15 -5.73 5.37
C GLN A 8 15.28 -6.40 6.75
N ALA A 9 14.63 -7.54 6.96
CA ALA A 9 14.77 -8.36 8.16
C ALA A 9 16.24 -8.75 8.37
N VAL A 10 16.88 -9.27 7.33
CA VAL A 10 18.31 -9.61 7.35
C VAL A 10 19.18 -8.38 7.62
N ALA A 11 18.94 -7.26 6.93
CA ALA A 11 19.76 -6.06 7.07
C ALA A 11 19.62 -5.38 8.44
N SER A 12 18.43 -5.42 9.04
CA SER A 12 18.12 -4.76 10.32
C SER A 12 18.21 -5.69 11.53
N GLY A 13 18.41 -7.00 11.33
CA GLY A 13 18.40 -8.00 12.40
C GLY A 13 17.04 -8.16 13.10
N ARG A 14 15.95 -7.71 12.46
CA ARG A 14 14.60 -7.74 13.01
C ARG A 14 13.77 -8.84 12.35
N ASP A 15 12.76 -9.29 13.06
CA ASP A 15 11.79 -10.24 12.53
C ASP A 15 10.97 -9.64 11.36
N ALA A 16 10.72 -10.46 10.33
CA ALA A 16 10.05 -10.01 9.11
C ALA A 16 8.57 -9.67 9.35
N ASP A 17 7.88 -10.38 10.24
CA ASP A 17 6.49 -10.09 10.59
C ASP A 17 6.41 -8.81 11.41
N ALA A 18 7.38 -8.56 12.31
CA ALA A 18 7.48 -7.31 13.03
C ALA A 18 7.70 -6.10 12.11
N ILE A 19 8.53 -6.24 11.07
CA ILE A 19 8.72 -5.22 10.01
C ILE A 19 7.42 -5.02 9.24
N ARG A 20 6.75 -6.11 8.85
CA ARG A 20 5.47 -6.07 8.12
C ARG A 20 4.39 -5.33 8.92
N ALA A 21 4.28 -5.61 10.21
CA ALA A 21 3.36 -4.91 11.09
C ALA A 21 3.74 -3.42 11.24
N GLY A 22 5.04 -3.10 11.20
CA GLY A 22 5.55 -1.73 11.21
C GLY A 22 5.05 -0.89 10.05
N TYR A 23 5.14 -1.42 8.82
CA TYR A 23 4.63 -0.74 7.63
C TYR A 23 3.13 -0.46 7.68
N ALA A 24 2.32 -1.45 8.11
CA ALA A 24 0.88 -1.26 8.23
C ALA A 24 0.53 -0.11 9.20
N ARG A 25 1.24 -0.03 10.35
CA ARG A 25 1.07 1.07 11.33
C ARG A 25 1.45 2.44 10.78
N GLY A 26 2.27 2.50 9.74
CA GLY A 26 2.65 3.75 9.07
C GLY A 26 1.57 4.32 8.15
N THR A 27 0.44 3.61 7.99
CA THR A 27 -0.73 4.05 7.23
C THR A 27 -1.89 4.33 8.18
N SER A 28 -2.72 5.32 7.88
CA SER A 28 -3.87 5.64 8.74
C SER A 28 -4.91 4.53 8.78
N LEU A 29 -5.06 3.77 7.70
CA LEU A 29 -5.96 2.61 7.69
C LEU A 29 -5.41 1.42 8.47
N GLY A 30 -4.11 1.41 8.83
CA GLY A 30 -3.50 0.31 9.58
C GLY A 30 -3.44 -0.99 8.78
N THR A 31 -3.60 -0.92 7.46
CA THR A 31 -3.73 -2.08 6.57
C THR A 31 -2.78 -1.99 5.39
N TRP A 32 -2.53 -3.15 4.78
CA TRP A 32 -1.81 -3.21 3.52
C TRP A 32 -2.76 -3.05 2.36
N VAL A 33 -2.39 -2.20 1.41
CA VAL A 33 -3.03 -2.19 0.08
C VAL A 33 -2.64 -3.47 -0.65
N THR A 34 -3.65 -4.14 -1.20
CA THR A 34 -3.50 -5.36 -2.00
C THR A 34 -3.47 -5.03 -3.49
N ALA A 35 -3.12 -6.03 -4.31
CA ALA A 35 -3.22 -5.88 -5.76
C ALA A 35 -4.67 -5.73 -6.23
N ASP A 36 -5.62 -6.37 -5.54
CA ASP A 36 -7.03 -6.31 -5.87
C ASP A 36 -7.62 -4.93 -5.57
N ASP A 37 -7.24 -4.28 -4.46
CA ASP A 37 -7.65 -2.89 -4.17
C ASP A 37 -7.28 -1.92 -5.30
N VAL A 38 -6.07 -2.10 -5.87
CA VAL A 38 -5.59 -1.32 -7.02
C VAL A 38 -6.38 -1.68 -8.27
N ALA A 39 -6.56 -2.98 -8.56
CA ALA A 39 -7.27 -3.45 -9.75
C ALA A 39 -8.74 -2.98 -9.76
N ASP A 40 -9.44 -3.10 -8.64
CA ASP A 40 -10.83 -2.71 -8.49
C ASP A 40 -11.01 -1.19 -8.65
N THR A 41 -10.10 -0.39 -8.06
CA THR A 41 -10.12 1.07 -8.23
C THR A 41 -9.89 1.46 -9.69
N VAL A 42 -8.91 0.83 -10.36
CA VAL A 42 -8.63 1.08 -11.78
C VAL A 42 -9.81 0.66 -12.66
N MET A 43 -10.45 -0.48 -12.36
CA MET A 43 -11.61 -0.96 -13.08
C MET A 43 -12.79 0.01 -12.95
N TRP A 44 -13.01 0.57 -11.75
CA TRP A 44 -14.01 1.62 -11.55
C TRP A 44 -13.67 2.90 -12.31
N LEU A 45 -12.41 3.37 -12.25
CA LEU A 45 -11.95 4.56 -12.98
C LEU A 45 -12.06 4.42 -14.50
N ALA A 46 -11.94 3.20 -15.02
CA ALA A 46 -12.11 2.89 -16.44
C ALA A 46 -13.59 2.74 -16.87
N SER A 47 -14.53 2.74 -15.92
CA SER A 47 -15.95 2.56 -16.20
C SER A 47 -16.67 3.88 -16.53
N ASP A 48 -17.87 3.78 -17.09
CA ASP A 48 -18.73 4.94 -17.37
C ASP A 48 -19.06 5.77 -16.11
N ALA A 49 -19.02 5.14 -14.91
CA ALA A 49 -19.29 5.82 -13.65
C ALA A 49 -18.26 6.92 -13.32
N ALA A 50 -17.04 6.80 -13.84
CA ALA A 50 -15.96 7.76 -13.63
C ALA A 50 -15.76 8.71 -14.82
N ALA A 51 -16.70 8.80 -15.77
CA ALA A 51 -16.55 9.54 -17.04
C ALA A 51 -16.21 11.04 -16.91
N LYS A 52 -16.32 11.64 -15.71
CA LYS A 52 -15.97 13.04 -15.44
C LYS A 52 -14.73 13.21 -14.56
N ILE A 53 -14.03 12.14 -14.22
CA ILE A 53 -12.80 12.16 -13.43
C ILE A 53 -11.62 12.03 -14.38
N SER A 54 -10.91 13.13 -14.59
CA SER A 54 -9.75 13.19 -15.49
C SER A 54 -8.69 14.15 -14.97
N GLY A 55 -7.43 13.91 -15.34
CA GLY A 55 -6.27 14.71 -14.90
C GLY A 55 -5.94 14.58 -13.42
N GLN A 56 -6.55 13.62 -12.71
CA GLN A 56 -6.32 13.40 -11.28
C GLN A 56 -5.22 12.35 -11.07
N ALA A 57 -4.37 12.58 -10.08
CA ALA A 57 -3.56 11.54 -9.48
C ALA A 57 -4.30 11.03 -8.24
N ILE A 58 -4.75 9.77 -8.26
CA ILE A 58 -5.51 9.16 -7.17
C ILE A 58 -4.59 8.18 -6.44
N ALA A 59 -4.29 8.48 -5.18
CA ALA A 59 -3.49 7.59 -4.33
C ALA A 59 -4.33 6.43 -3.81
N ILE A 60 -3.75 5.23 -3.84
CA ILE A 60 -4.31 4.00 -3.25
C ILE A 60 -3.26 3.47 -2.28
N ASP A 61 -3.16 4.11 -1.12
CA ASP A 61 -2.03 3.93 -0.20
C ASP A 61 -2.45 3.82 1.28
N GLY A 62 -3.75 3.81 1.56
CA GLY A 62 -4.29 3.80 2.94
C GLY A 62 -3.92 5.04 3.76
N HIS A 63 -3.55 6.13 3.08
CA HIS A 63 -2.92 7.33 3.64
C HIS A 63 -1.61 6.97 4.35
N THR A 64 -0.52 6.85 3.60
CA THR A 64 0.81 6.62 4.20
C THR A 64 1.29 7.89 4.91
N GLU A 65 1.43 7.84 6.23
CA GLU A 65 1.80 8.97 7.09
C GLU A 65 3.30 8.98 7.42
N THR A 66 3.91 7.80 7.53
CA THR A 66 5.33 7.66 7.86
C THR A 66 5.95 6.43 7.21
N ASN A 67 7.24 6.49 6.89
CA ASN A 67 8.00 5.40 6.28
C ASN A 67 9.09 4.86 7.23
N SER A 68 8.75 4.74 8.51
CA SER A 68 9.67 4.34 9.58
C SER A 68 9.39 2.90 10.02
N ALA A 69 9.53 1.92 9.11
CA ALA A 69 9.32 0.52 9.46
C ALA A 69 10.50 -0.10 10.21
#